data_AF-A0A7J4LPL0-F1
#
_entry.id   AF-A0A7J4LPL0-F1
#
_cell.length_a   1.000
_cell.length_b   1.000
_cell.length_c   1.000
_cell.angle_alpha   90.00
_cell.angle_beta   90.00
_cell.angle_gamma   90.00
#
_symmetry.space_group_name_H-M   'P 1'
#
loop_
_entity.id
_entity.type
_entity.pdbx_description
1 polymer ?
#
loop_
_entity_poly.entity_id
_entity_poly.type
_entity_poly.pdbx_seq_one_letter_code
_entity_poly.pdbx_strand_id
1 'polypeptide(L)'
;MAEKSLKAVCSVLIILSVLLVFYIVLTMSDRAQTSGQPTEVDEAVQHRGDYVDVILSIKNHHGADTGFTWEITLFNGDNTSETSSGAGVGSGGSLVHVASFFVGQHEQEKTRARIRVYEEGTMIDERVYTFSFLEA
;
A
#
# COMPACT_ATOMS: atom_id res chain seq x y z
N MET A 1 -8.88 38.81 49.06
CA MET A 1 -7.68 38.26 48.39
C MET A 1 -7.93 36.95 47.64
N ALA A 2 -8.91 36.11 48.02
CA ALA A 2 -9.17 34.81 47.39
C ALA A 2 -9.71 34.86 45.94
N GLU A 3 -10.46 35.89 45.57
CA GLU A 3 -11.15 35.96 44.26
C GLU A 3 -10.22 36.18 43.07
N LYS A 4 -9.07 36.85 43.29
CA LYS A 4 -8.04 37.05 42.25
C LYS A 4 -7.30 35.74 41.96
N SER A 5 -7.06 34.93 42.99
CA SER A 5 -6.41 33.62 42.85
C SER A 5 -7.31 32.60 42.14
N LEU A 6 -8.61 32.63 42.39
CA LEU A 6 -9.57 31.73 41.73
C LEU A 6 -9.67 32.02 40.22
N LYS A 7 -9.75 33.30 39.83
CA LYS A 7 -9.79 33.71 38.41
C LYS A 7 -8.51 33.33 37.67
N ALA A 8 -7.35 33.43 38.32
CA ALA A 8 -6.07 33.00 37.74
C ALA A 8 -6.02 31.48 37.52
N VAL A 9 -6.46 30.69 38.51
CA VAL A 9 -6.50 29.22 38.40
C VAL A 9 -7.46 28.76 37.30
N CYS A 10 -8.66 29.34 37.22
CA CYS A 10 -9.61 29.03 36.15
C CYS A 10 -9.05 29.38 34.76
N SER A 11 -8.35 30.51 34.63
CA SER A 11 -7.75 30.93 33.35
C SER A 11 -6.66 29.95 32.91
N VAL A 12 -5.82 29.49 33.83
CA VAL A 12 -4.76 28.50 33.55
C VAL A 12 -5.35 27.15 33.14
N LEU A 13 -6.42 26.70 33.79
CA LEU A 13 -7.11 25.46 33.44
C LEU A 13 -7.75 25.52 32.05
N ILE A 14 -8.32 26.67 31.66
CA ILE A 14 -8.87 26.88 30.32
C ILE A 14 -7.76 26.86 29.26
N ILE A 15 -6.62 27.50 29.53
CA ILE A 15 -5.48 27.49 28.60
C ILE A 15 -4.94 26.06 28.44
N LEU A 16 -4.79 25.32 29.53
CA LEU A 16 -4.34 23.93 29.50
C LEU A 16 -5.30 23.01 28.75
N SER A 17 -6.62 23.19 28.93
CA SER A 17 -7.60 22.37 28.20
C SER A 17 -7.62 22.69 26.71
N VAL A 18 -7.49 23.96 26.32
CA VAL A 18 -7.36 24.36 24.92
C VAL A 18 -6.10 23.78 24.30
N LEU A 19 -4.96 23.86 25.00
CA LEU A 19 -3.70 23.28 24.52
C LEU A 19 -3.78 21.75 24.39
N LEU A 20 -4.43 21.07 25.34
CA LEU A 20 -4.64 19.62 25.28
C LEU A 20 -5.52 19.22 24.09
N VAL A 21 -6.62 19.94 23.86
CA VAL A 21 -7.49 19.71 22.70
C VAL A 21 -6.72 19.96 21.41
N PHE A 22 -5.94 21.04 21.33
CA PHE A 22 -5.13 21.36 20.15
C PHE A 22 -4.07 20.29 19.89
N TYR A 23 -3.40 19.80 20.94
CA TYR A 23 -2.45 18.70 20.86
C TYR A 23 -3.10 17.40 20.35
N ILE A 24 -4.28 17.05 20.87
CA ILE A 24 -5.06 15.88 20.40
C ILE A 24 -5.46 16.06 18.94
N VAL A 25 -5.94 17.24 18.54
CA VAL A 25 -6.33 17.52 17.15
C VAL A 25 -5.14 17.47 16.21
N LEU A 26 -3.96 17.96 16.61
CA LEU A 26 -2.74 17.86 15.82
C LEU A 26 -2.25 16.41 15.70
N THR A 27 -2.20 15.66 16.81
CA THR A 27 -1.81 14.23 16.76
C THR A 27 -2.79 13.36 15.98
N MET A 28 -4.09 13.70 16.02
CA MET A 28 -5.11 13.03 15.20
C MET A 28 -5.07 13.51 13.74
N SER A 29 -4.71 14.77 13.46
CA SER A 29 -4.56 15.28 12.09
C SER A 29 -3.35 14.69 11.38
N ASP A 30 -2.21 14.54 12.06
CA ASP A 30 -1.04 13.83 11.49
C ASP A 30 -1.38 12.38 11.15
N ARG A 31 -2.22 11.72 11.98
CA ARG A 31 -2.73 10.38 11.69
C ARG A 31 -3.79 10.36 10.58
N ALA A 32 -4.62 11.39 10.49
CA ALA A 32 -5.71 11.47 9.51
C ALA A 32 -5.24 11.90 8.12
N GLN A 33 -4.14 12.67 8.02
CA GLN A 33 -3.57 13.08 6.72
C GLN A 33 -2.92 11.94 5.96
N THR A 34 -2.68 10.80 6.60
CA THR A 34 -2.12 9.60 5.97
C THR A 34 -3.11 8.46 5.81
N SER A 35 -4.31 8.57 6.41
CA SER A 35 -5.31 7.48 6.41
C SER A 35 -6.28 7.53 5.23
N GLY A 36 -6.08 8.45 4.29
CA GLY A 36 -7.03 8.70 3.19
C GLY A 36 -6.61 8.13 1.84
N GLN A 37 -5.33 7.78 1.66
CA GLN A 37 -4.85 7.19 0.42
C GLN A 37 -4.43 5.75 0.69
N PRO A 38 -5.16 4.77 0.13
CA PRO A 38 -4.77 3.37 0.27
C PRO A 38 -3.39 3.15 -0.33
N THR A 39 -2.66 2.21 0.25
CA THR A 39 -1.46 1.65 -0.38
C THR A 39 -1.80 1.22 -1.82
N GLU A 40 -1.06 1.74 -2.79
CA GLU A 40 -1.34 1.58 -4.23
C GLU A 40 -0.32 0.64 -4.87
N VAL A 41 -0.76 -0.23 -5.78
CA VAL A 41 0.15 -1.04 -6.59
C VAL A 41 0.62 -0.21 -7.80
N ASP A 42 1.92 -0.08 -7.96
CA ASP A 42 2.56 0.46 -9.16
C ASP A 42 3.17 -0.68 -9.97
N GLU A 43 3.08 -0.59 -11.29
CA GLU A 43 3.43 -1.67 -12.21
C GLU A 43 4.33 -1.16 -13.32
N ALA A 44 5.39 -1.91 -13.61
CA ALA A 44 6.20 -1.70 -14.80
C ALA A 44 6.24 -3.01 -15.60
N VAL A 45 5.63 -2.97 -16.79
CA VAL A 45 5.63 -4.07 -17.75
C VAL A 45 6.69 -3.78 -18.81
N GLN A 46 7.71 -4.64 -18.89
CA GLN A 46 8.77 -4.51 -19.88
C GLN A 46 8.77 -5.73 -20.82
N HIS A 47 8.50 -5.48 -22.10
CA HIS A 47 8.62 -6.51 -23.13
C HIS A 47 10.09 -6.62 -23.57
N ARG A 48 10.66 -7.82 -23.47
CA ARG A 48 12.03 -8.12 -23.87
C ARG A 48 12.07 -9.32 -24.80
N GLY A 49 11.80 -9.07 -26.09
CA GLY A 49 11.82 -10.09 -27.14
C GLY A 49 10.94 -11.28 -26.77
N ASP A 50 11.59 -12.33 -26.27
CA ASP A 50 11.01 -13.63 -25.98
C ASP A 50 10.31 -13.72 -24.60
N TYR A 51 10.30 -12.65 -23.79
CA TYR A 51 9.59 -12.63 -22.51
C TYR A 51 9.00 -11.26 -22.11
N VAL A 52 7.97 -11.26 -21.26
CA VAL A 52 7.57 -10.07 -20.47
C VAL A 52 8.22 -10.16 -19.11
N ASP A 53 8.86 -9.08 -18.68
CA ASP A 53 9.19 -8.85 -17.28
C ASP A 53 8.10 -7.97 -16.66
N VAL A 54 7.47 -8.47 -15.60
CA VAL A 54 6.44 -7.75 -14.86
C VAL A 54 6.99 -7.44 -13.48
N ILE A 55 7.29 -6.16 -13.28
CA ILE A 55 7.80 -5.64 -12.01
C ILE A 55 6.61 -5.05 -11.28
N LEU A 56 6.30 -5.66 -10.14
CA LEU A 56 5.27 -5.16 -9.23
C LEU A 56 5.92 -4.44 -8.08
N SER A 57 5.39 -3.26 -7.81
CA SER A 57 5.80 -2.47 -6.67
C SER A 57 4.59 -1.99 -5.90
N ILE A 58 4.74 -1.79 -4.60
CA ILE A 58 3.71 -1.33 -3.72
C ILE A 58 4.15 0.02 -3.17
N LYS A 59 3.34 1.04 -3.42
CA LYS A 59 3.55 2.39 -2.92
C LYS A 59 2.79 2.57 -1.62
N ASN A 60 3.52 2.70 -0.51
CA ASN A 60 2.91 3.02 0.76
C ASN A 60 2.58 4.53 0.80
N HIS A 61 1.30 4.86 0.82
CA HIS A 61 0.83 6.24 0.94
C HIS A 61 0.64 6.69 2.39
N HIS A 62 0.78 5.76 3.35
CA HIS A 62 0.72 6.09 4.76
C HIS A 62 1.99 6.87 5.13
N GLY A 63 1.95 7.76 6.11
CA GLY A 63 3.13 8.46 6.61
C GLY A 63 3.87 7.66 7.69
N ALA A 64 3.40 6.45 7.97
CA ALA A 64 3.98 5.50 8.91
C ALA A 64 4.43 4.24 8.17
N ASP A 65 5.32 3.49 8.80
CA ASP A 65 5.73 2.18 8.32
C ASP A 65 4.54 1.22 8.36
N THR A 66 4.17 0.69 7.20
CA THR A 66 3.01 -0.21 7.05
C THR A 66 3.50 -1.58 6.58
N GLY A 67 3.11 -2.62 7.31
CA GLY A 67 3.33 -4.00 6.92
C GLY A 67 2.24 -4.45 5.95
N PHE A 68 2.64 -5.13 4.88
CA PHE A 68 1.72 -5.71 3.90
C PHE A 68 2.14 -7.12 3.53
N THR A 69 1.18 -7.92 3.09
CA THR A 69 1.43 -9.20 2.44
C THR A 69 0.87 -9.16 1.02
N TRP A 70 1.41 -10.01 0.16
CA TRP A 70 0.98 -10.10 -1.22
C TRP A 70 0.87 -11.56 -1.64
N GLU A 71 -0.02 -11.81 -2.60
CA GLU A 71 -0.22 -13.10 -3.26
C GLU A 71 -0.27 -12.85 -4.77
N ILE A 72 0.50 -13.61 -5.53
CA ILE A 72 0.55 -13.58 -6.99
C ILE A 72 0.21 -14.97 -7.49
N THR A 73 -0.87 -15.09 -8.25
CA THR A 73 -1.23 -16.33 -8.95
C THR A 73 -1.04 -16.13 -10.45
N LEU A 74 -0.12 -16.88 -11.04
CA LEU A 74 0.03 -17.02 -12.47
C LEU A 74 -0.87 -18.17 -12.93
N PHE A 75 -1.74 -17.91 -13.90
CA PHE A 75 -2.60 -18.89 -14.55
C PHE A 75 -2.08 -19.12 -15.95
N ASN A 76 -1.57 -20.32 -16.21
CA ASN A 76 -1.05 -20.71 -17.51
C ASN A 76 -2.17 -21.19 -18.44
N GLY A 77 -1.90 -21.22 -19.74
CA GLY A 77 -2.91 -21.60 -20.74
C GLY A 77 -3.30 -23.07 -20.79
N ASP A 78 -2.58 -23.92 -20.08
CA ASP A 78 -2.87 -25.33 -19.86
C ASP A 78 -3.75 -25.59 -18.63
N ASN A 79 -4.36 -24.54 -18.06
CA ASN A 79 -5.12 -24.55 -16.80
C ASN A 79 -4.30 -24.90 -15.56
N THR A 80 -2.96 -24.87 -15.63
CA THR A 80 -2.13 -24.89 -14.41
C THR A 80 -2.05 -23.50 -13.80
N SER A 81 -1.74 -23.43 -12.51
CA SER A 81 -1.50 -22.16 -11.84
C SER A 81 -0.41 -22.29 -10.80
N GLU A 82 0.42 -21.26 -10.69
CA GLU A 82 1.46 -21.14 -9.68
C GLU A 82 1.18 -19.93 -8.80
N THR A 83 1.21 -20.14 -7.49
CA THR A 83 1.02 -19.06 -6.52
C THR A 83 2.30 -18.81 -5.76
N SER A 84 2.72 -17.55 -5.74
CA SER A 84 3.80 -17.03 -4.91
C SER A 84 3.23 -16.03 -3.92
N SER A 85 3.77 -15.98 -2.71
CA SER A 85 3.36 -15.01 -1.69
C SER A 85 4.55 -14.51 -0.90
N GLY A 86 4.39 -13.33 -0.32
CA GLY A 86 5.43 -12.70 0.47
C GLY A 86 4.88 -11.63 1.40
N ALA A 87 5.81 -11.04 2.16
CA ALA A 87 5.54 -9.96 3.09
C ALA A 87 6.59 -8.87 2.93
N GLY A 88 6.18 -7.62 3.14
CA GLY A 88 7.05 -6.47 3.08
C GLY A 88 6.65 -5.41 4.11
N VAL A 89 7.56 -4.48 4.35
CA VAL A 89 7.28 -3.27 5.13
C VAL A 89 7.66 -2.09 4.25
N GLY A 90 6.70 -1.21 3.99
CA GLY A 90 6.94 0.03 3.26
C GLY A 90 7.01 1.17 4.24
N SER A 91 8.05 1.99 4.19
CA SER A 91 8.05 3.28 4.87
C SER A 91 7.19 4.28 4.12
N GLY A 92 6.76 5.34 4.81
CA GLY A 92 5.80 6.26 4.23
C GLY A 92 6.31 7.00 2.99
N GLY A 93 5.54 6.94 1.90
CA GLY A 93 5.90 7.48 0.58
C GLY A 93 6.83 6.59 -0.25
N SER A 94 7.24 5.44 0.27
CA SER A 94 8.19 4.55 -0.40
C SER A 94 7.51 3.61 -1.40
N LEU A 95 8.25 3.33 -2.47
CA LEU A 95 7.93 2.28 -3.43
C LEU A 95 8.70 1.00 -3.04
N VAL A 96 7.99 -0.10 -2.77
CA VAL A 96 8.60 -1.39 -2.42
C VAL A 96 8.39 -2.37 -3.56
N HIS A 97 9.46 -2.84 -4.17
CA HIS A 97 9.40 -3.93 -5.13
C HIS A 97 9.00 -5.23 -4.43
N VAL A 98 7.96 -5.90 -4.93
CA VAL A 98 7.42 -7.12 -4.30
C VAL A 98 7.68 -8.38 -5.10
N ALA A 99 7.64 -8.30 -6.43
CA ALA A 99 7.94 -9.43 -7.28
C ALA A 99 8.29 -9.01 -8.70
N SER A 100 9.15 -9.83 -9.30
CA SER A 100 9.41 -9.88 -10.73
C SER A 100 9.09 -11.28 -11.22
N PHE A 101 8.29 -11.41 -12.28
CA PHE A 101 8.10 -12.69 -12.94
C PHE A 101 8.22 -12.55 -14.46
N PHE A 102 8.72 -13.63 -15.08
CA PHE A 102 8.99 -13.70 -16.51
C PHE A 102 7.94 -14.56 -17.17
N VAL A 103 7.31 -14.05 -18.23
CA VAL A 103 6.34 -14.81 -19.05
C VAL A 103 6.96 -15.03 -20.43
N GLY A 104 7.36 -16.28 -20.72
CA GLY A 104 8.04 -16.63 -21.98
C GLY A 104 7.12 -16.74 -23.19
N GLN A 105 7.67 -16.61 -24.40
CA GLN A 105 6.88 -16.44 -25.63
C GLN A 105 5.99 -17.61 -26.04
N HIS A 106 6.37 -18.81 -25.64
CA HIS A 106 5.62 -20.02 -25.97
C HIS A 106 4.51 -20.35 -24.97
N GLU A 107 4.44 -19.67 -23.83
CA GLU A 107 3.43 -19.91 -22.78
C GLU A 107 2.25 -18.94 -22.87
N GLN A 108 2.28 -18.03 -23.85
CA GLN A 108 1.56 -16.76 -23.84
C GLN A 108 0.08 -16.81 -24.13
N GLU A 109 -0.45 -17.84 -24.80
CA GLU A 109 -1.80 -17.73 -25.37
C GLU A 109 -2.88 -17.46 -24.31
N LYS A 110 -2.61 -17.71 -23.02
CA LYS A 110 -3.57 -17.41 -21.93
C LYS A 110 -2.93 -17.09 -20.57
N THR A 111 -1.68 -16.61 -20.51
CA THR A 111 -1.08 -16.32 -19.19
C THR A 111 -1.76 -15.11 -18.55
N ARG A 112 -2.38 -15.35 -17.39
CA ARG A 112 -2.98 -14.29 -16.57
C ARG A 112 -2.27 -14.24 -15.22
N ALA A 113 -1.96 -13.04 -14.74
CA ALA A 113 -1.50 -12.87 -13.37
C ALA A 113 -2.62 -12.24 -12.53
N ARG A 114 -2.95 -12.82 -11.38
CA ARG A 114 -3.76 -12.17 -10.36
C ARG A 114 -2.86 -11.79 -9.21
N ILE A 115 -2.87 -10.52 -8.81
CA ILE A 115 -2.14 -10.00 -7.67
C ILE A 115 -3.13 -9.49 -6.65
N ARG A 116 -2.94 -9.89 -5.40
CA ARG A 116 -3.70 -9.41 -4.25
C ARG A 116 -2.75 -8.86 -3.22
N VAL A 117 -3.10 -7.72 -2.67
CA VAL A 117 -2.35 -7.08 -1.59
C VAL A 117 -3.24 -7.04 -0.36
N TYR A 118 -2.64 -7.33 0.79
CA TYR A 118 -3.31 -7.33 2.07
C TYR A 118 -2.55 -6.46 3.07
N GLU A 119 -3.31 -5.75 3.89
CA GLU A 119 -2.83 -5.03 5.08
C GLU A 119 -3.55 -5.61 6.29
N GLU A 120 -2.78 -6.07 7.29
CA GLU A 120 -3.32 -6.71 8.50
C GLU A 120 -4.34 -7.86 8.21
N GLY A 121 -4.14 -8.58 7.11
CA GLY A 121 -5.01 -9.67 6.67
C GLY A 121 -6.28 -9.24 5.91
N THR A 122 -6.50 -7.93 5.72
CA THR A 122 -7.58 -7.39 4.90
C THR A 122 -7.07 -7.11 3.50
N MET A 123 -7.77 -7.60 2.46
CA MET A 123 -7.42 -7.30 1.07
C MET A 123 -7.69 -5.82 0.79
N ILE A 124 -6.65 -5.12 0.35
CA ILE A 124 -6.71 -3.68 0.04
C ILE A 124 -6.68 -3.38 -1.46
N ASP A 125 -6.11 -4.28 -2.26
CA ASP A 125 -6.07 -4.18 -3.72
C ASP A 125 -6.08 -5.56 -4.37
N GLU A 126 -6.70 -5.66 -5.55
CA GLU A 126 -6.64 -6.82 -6.45
C GLU A 126 -6.47 -6.34 -7.90
N ARG A 127 -5.46 -6.85 -8.59
CA ARG A 127 -5.22 -6.57 -10.02
C ARG A 127 -5.12 -7.86 -10.80
N VAL A 128 -5.70 -7.87 -11.99
CA VAL A 128 -5.63 -9.00 -12.93
C VAL A 128 -5.02 -8.52 -14.23
N TYR A 129 -3.90 -9.12 -14.61
CA TYR A 129 -3.19 -8.86 -15.84
C TYR A 129 -3.44 -9.99 -16.81
N THR A 130 -3.65 -9.62 -18.06
CA THR A 130 -3.68 -10.57 -19.17
C THR A 130 -2.55 -10.16 -20.10
N PHE A 131 -1.60 -11.05 -20.30
CA PHE A 131 -0.49 -10.80 -21.20
C PHE A 131 -0.90 -11.24 -22.61
N SER A 132 -0.76 -10.34 -23.56
CA SER A 132 -0.94 -10.62 -24.98
C SER A 132 0.21 -9.97 -25.73
N PHE A 133 0.91 -10.76 -26.53
CA PHE A 133 1.90 -10.21 -27.44
C PHE A 133 1.20 -10.02 -28.76
N LEU A 134 1.19 -8.78 -29.24
CA LEU A 134 0.82 -8.52 -30.62
C LEU A 134 1.87 -9.23 -31.49
N GLU A 135 1.42 -10.14 -32.36
CA GLU A 135 2.25 -10.61 -33.47
C GLU A 135 2.79 -9.38 -34.19
N ALA A 136 4.13 -9.23 -34.20
CA ALA A 136 4.81 -8.20 -34.96
C ALA A 136 4.89 -8.57 -36.44
#